data_AF-A0A6G1DRD6-F1
#
_entry.id   AF-A0A6G1DRD6-F1
#
_cell.length_a   1.000
_cell.length_b   1.000
_cell.length_c   1.000
_cell.angle_alpha   90.00
_cell.angle_beta   90.00
_cell.angle_gamma   90.00
#
_symmetry.space_group_name_H-M   'P 1'
#
loop_
_entity.id
_entity.type
_entity.pdbx_description
1 polymer ?
#
loop_
_entity_poly.entity_id
_entity_poly.type
_entity_poly.pdbx_seq_one_letter_code
_entity_poly.pdbx_strand_id
1 'polypeptide(L)'
;MECVFTPRPEVEYVSYPWLRKSVTRLYSASSASPRHCIHEFVPYEGDTVSGNFVVVDHDIFWSSDHPGIDLTVTSPGGNTVNTWKGKSGDKFVFKAPRGGMYKFCFHNPYGAPETVSFYIHVGHIPNEHNLAKDEHLDPINVKIAELKEALESVTAEQKYLKAREARHRHNKF
;
A
#
# COMPACT_ATOMS: atom_id res chain seq x y z
N MET A 1 -36.12 41.86 -15.25
CA MET A 1 -34.78 41.44 -15.70
C MET A 1 -34.23 40.52 -14.63
N GLU A 2 -34.47 39.22 -14.77
CA GLU A 2 -33.86 38.21 -13.89
C GLU A 2 -32.52 37.82 -14.48
N CYS A 3 -31.46 37.92 -13.68
CA CYS A 3 -30.14 37.42 -14.04
C CYS A 3 -30.20 35.89 -14.08
N VAL A 4 -30.25 35.31 -15.27
CA VAL A 4 -30.07 33.87 -15.47
C VAL A 4 -28.61 33.55 -15.19
N PHE A 5 -28.34 32.96 -14.02
CA PHE A 5 -27.04 32.36 -13.70
C PHE A 5 -26.90 31.11 -14.57
N THR A 6 -26.13 31.20 -15.66
CA THR A 6 -25.66 30.00 -16.34
C THR A 6 -24.61 29.34 -15.44
N PRO A 7 -24.79 28.08 -15.02
CA PRO A 7 -23.74 27.39 -14.29
C PRO A 7 -22.51 27.29 -15.18
N ARG A 8 -21.34 27.73 -14.69
CA ARG A 8 -20.06 27.43 -15.35
C ARG A 8 -19.98 25.93 -15.58
N PRO A 9 -19.44 25.46 -16.72
CA PRO A 9 -19.13 24.05 -16.87
C PRO A 9 -18.26 23.66 -15.67
N GLU A 10 -18.81 22.76 -14.88
CA GLU A 10 -18.14 22.13 -13.75
C GLU A 10 -16.80 21.62 -14.27
N VAL A 11 -15.71 22.01 -13.60
CA VAL A 11 -14.38 21.52 -13.94
C VAL A 11 -14.46 20.01 -13.86
N GLU A 12 -14.52 19.37 -15.02
CA GLU A 12 -14.49 17.92 -15.15
C GLU A 12 -13.13 17.53 -14.58
N TYR A 13 -13.13 17.13 -13.30
CA TYR A 13 -11.96 16.58 -12.66
C TYR A 13 -11.53 15.45 -13.58
N VAL A 14 -10.40 15.63 -14.27
CA VAL A 14 -9.76 14.53 -14.98
C VAL A 14 -9.43 13.52 -13.89
N SER A 15 -10.35 12.57 -13.71
CA SER A 15 -10.25 11.50 -12.72
C SER A 15 -9.24 10.54 -13.28
N TYR A 16 -7.97 10.92 -13.17
CA TYR A 16 -6.83 10.11 -13.51
C TYR A 16 -6.95 8.81 -12.68
N PRO A 17 -7.30 7.66 -13.26
CA PRO A 17 -7.57 6.43 -12.51
C PRO A 17 -6.33 5.91 -11.76
N TRP A 18 -5.16 6.44 -12.09
CA TRP A 18 -3.87 6.24 -11.44
C TRP A 18 -3.64 7.09 -10.19
N LEU A 19 -4.50 8.08 -9.88
CA LEU A 19 -4.17 9.13 -8.90
C LEU A 19 -4.34 8.71 -7.42
N ARG A 20 -4.92 7.54 -7.15
CA ARG A 20 -4.99 6.94 -5.80
C ARG A 20 -4.72 5.44 -5.85
N LYS A 21 -3.55 5.04 -5.36
CA LYS A 21 -3.16 3.62 -5.31
C LYS A 21 -2.38 3.24 -4.05
N SER A 22 -2.35 4.10 -3.04
CA SER A 22 -1.70 3.80 -1.77
C SER A 22 -2.72 3.62 -0.65
N VAL A 23 -2.70 2.46 0.01
CA VAL A 23 -3.50 2.19 1.20
C VAL A 23 -2.58 2.17 2.41
N THR A 24 -2.85 3.07 3.35
CA THR A 24 -2.28 3.04 4.71
C THR A 24 -3.40 2.74 5.69
N ARG A 25 -3.25 1.72 6.52
CA ARG A 25 -4.25 1.40 7.56
C ARG A 25 -3.58 0.78 8.79
N LEU A 26 -4.22 0.96 9.93
CA LEU A 26 -3.93 0.25 11.17
C LEU A 26 -4.89 -0.92 11.32
N TYR A 27 -4.37 -2.07 11.73
CA TYR A 27 -5.14 -3.26 12.01
C TYR A 27 -4.74 -3.82 13.36
N SER A 28 -5.72 -4.09 14.23
CA SER A 28 -5.49 -4.77 15.50
C SER A 28 -5.81 -6.26 15.33
N ALA A 29 -4.78 -7.09 15.38
CA ALA A 29 -4.88 -8.54 15.38
C ALA A 29 -5.14 -9.05 16.80
N SER A 30 -5.99 -10.05 16.95
CA SER A 30 -6.28 -10.69 18.24
C SER A 30 -6.75 -12.13 18.01
N SER A 31 -6.97 -12.91 19.08
CA SER A 31 -7.54 -14.25 18.97
C SER A 31 -8.94 -14.28 18.33
N ALA A 32 -9.75 -13.23 18.54
CA ALA A 32 -11.07 -13.09 17.92
C ALA A 32 -11.00 -12.76 16.43
N SER A 33 -9.97 -12.02 16.02
CA SER A 33 -9.70 -11.66 14.63
C SER A 33 -8.23 -11.96 14.30
N PRO A 34 -7.87 -13.24 14.08
CA PRO A 34 -6.48 -13.64 13.89
C PRO A 34 -5.99 -13.38 12.46
N ARG A 35 -6.88 -13.06 11.52
CA ARG A 35 -6.56 -12.80 10.11
C ARG A 35 -7.27 -11.55 9.61
N HIS A 36 -6.54 -10.71 8.89
CA HIS A 36 -7.08 -9.54 8.20
C HIS A 36 -6.57 -9.48 6.79
N CYS A 37 -7.50 -9.43 5.83
CA CYS A 37 -7.19 -9.41 4.41
C CYS A 37 -7.69 -8.12 3.76
N ILE A 38 -6.82 -7.51 2.95
CA ILE A 38 -7.12 -6.34 2.12
C ILE A 38 -6.99 -6.76 0.65
N HIS A 39 -7.82 -6.16 -0.20
CA HIS A 39 -7.77 -6.39 -1.64
C HIS A 39 -7.41 -5.10 -2.35
N GLU A 40 -6.38 -5.13 -3.17
CA GLU A 40 -5.94 -3.99 -3.98
C GLU A 40 -5.97 -4.36 -5.46
N PHE A 41 -6.48 -3.45 -6.28
CA PHE A 41 -6.53 -3.64 -7.72
C PHE A 41 -5.23 -3.17 -8.36
N VAL A 42 -4.59 -4.06 -9.11
CA VAL A 42 -3.42 -3.73 -9.94
C VAL A 42 -3.87 -3.71 -11.40
N PRO A 43 -3.92 -2.54 -12.07
CA PRO A 43 -4.51 -2.46 -13.41
C PRO A 43 -3.72 -3.20 -14.48
N TYR A 44 -2.39 -3.14 -14.45
CA TYR A 44 -1.56 -3.63 -15.54
C TYR A 44 -0.56 -4.69 -15.09
N GLU A 45 -0.24 -5.61 -16.01
CA GLU A 45 0.90 -6.50 -15.86
C GLU A 45 2.21 -5.69 -15.86
N GLY A 46 3.14 -6.08 -15.00
CA GLY A 46 4.42 -5.39 -14.84
C GLY A 46 4.39 -4.18 -13.90
N ASP A 47 3.20 -3.75 -13.44
CA ASP A 47 3.07 -2.72 -12.39
C ASP A 47 3.85 -3.14 -11.14
N THR A 48 4.48 -2.16 -10.50
CA THR A 48 5.30 -2.41 -9.31
C THR A 48 4.44 -2.21 -8.08
N VAL A 49 4.26 -3.27 -7.30
CA VAL A 49 3.60 -3.20 -6.01
C VAL A 49 4.67 -3.13 -4.93
N SER A 50 4.66 -2.06 -4.16
CA SER A 50 5.57 -1.84 -3.04
C SER A 50 4.78 -1.65 -1.76
N GLY A 51 5.40 -1.96 -0.63
CA GLY A 51 4.75 -1.80 0.65
C GLY A 51 5.65 -2.13 1.81
N ASN A 52 5.10 -1.92 3.00
CA ASN A 52 5.75 -2.26 4.24
C ASN A 52 4.71 -2.52 5.33
N PHE A 53 5.14 -3.20 6.38
CA PHE A 53 4.36 -3.34 7.59
C PHE A 53 5.26 -3.30 8.82
N VAL A 54 4.69 -2.87 9.94
CA VAL A 54 5.34 -2.80 11.24
C VAL A 54 4.31 -3.15 12.32
N VAL A 55 4.67 -4.06 13.21
CA VAL A 55 3.92 -4.31 14.43
C VAL A 55 4.28 -3.20 15.43
N VAL A 56 3.30 -2.37 15.78
CA VAL A 56 3.43 -1.15 16.58
C VAL A 56 3.30 -1.44 18.07
N ASP A 57 2.36 -2.31 18.44
CA ASP A 57 2.00 -2.59 19.82
C ASP A 57 2.61 -3.92 20.26
N HIS A 58 3.27 -3.94 21.41
CA HIS A 58 3.92 -5.12 21.97
C HIS A 58 3.85 -5.09 23.50
N ASP A 59 2.75 -5.61 24.05
CA ASP A 59 2.59 -5.82 25.49
C ASP A 59 3.41 -7.02 26.02
N ILE A 60 4.01 -7.82 25.13
CA ILE A 60 4.75 -9.03 25.53
C ILE A 60 6.20 -8.64 25.87
N PHE A 61 6.73 -9.17 26.96
CA PHE A 61 8.08 -8.87 27.40
C PHE A 61 9.15 -9.39 26.40
N TRP A 62 9.94 -8.46 25.87
CA TRP A 62 11.39 -8.53 25.64
C TRP A 62 12.05 -9.90 25.39
N SER A 63 11.65 -10.60 24.34
CA SER A 63 12.55 -11.57 23.73
C SER A 63 12.78 -11.19 22.27
N SER A 64 14.01 -11.39 21.79
CA SER A 64 14.36 -11.33 20.36
C SER A 64 13.47 -12.24 19.49
N ASP A 65 12.74 -13.15 20.14
CA ASP A 65 11.78 -14.09 19.57
C ASP A 65 10.34 -13.56 19.66
N HIS A 66 10.12 -12.36 19.14
CA HIS A 66 8.76 -11.90 18.90
C HIS A 66 8.10 -12.85 17.90
N PRO A 67 6.93 -13.44 18.23
CA PRO A 67 6.25 -14.44 17.40
C PRO A 67 6.04 -13.98 15.95
N GLY A 68 5.68 -12.71 15.80
CA GLY A 68 5.63 -11.99 14.53
C GLY A 68 4.31 -12.23 13.82
N ILE A 69 4.09 -11.42 12.78
CA ILE A 69 2.92 -11.54 11.92
C ILE A 69 3.35 -12.19 10.62
N ASP A 70 2.48 -13.04 10.10
CA ASP A 70 2.61 -13.63 8.79
C ASP A 70 1.89 -12.74 7.77
N LEU A 71 2.56 -12.38 6.67
CA LEU A 71 1.96 -11.73 5.51
C LEU A 71 1.95 -12.70 4.34
N THR A 72 0.78 -12.95 3.76
CA THR A 72 0.64 -13.72 2.52
C THR A 72 0.02 -12.85 1.44
N VAL A 73 0.67 -12.80 0.27
CA VAL A 73 0.16 -12.09 -0.90
C VAL A 73 -0.30 -13.10 -1.94
N THR A 74 -1.57 -13.01 -2.32
CA THR A 74 -2.17 -13.88 -3.34
C THR A 74 -2.46 -13.07 -4.60
N SER A 75 -2.07 -13.61 -5.74
CA SER A 75 -2.38 -13.06 -7.06
C SER A 75 -3.87 -13.23 -7.38
N PRO A 76 -4.38 -12.52 -8.40
CA PRO A 76 -5.76 -12.70 -8.87
C PRO A 76 -6.05 -14.11 -9.37
N GLY A 77 -5.02 -14.94 -9.62
CA GLY A 77 -5.15 -16.32 -10.10
C GLY A 77 -5.22 -17.36 -8.99
N GLY A 78 -5.23 -16.92 -7.73
CA GLY A 78 -5.20 -17.82 -6.58
C GLY A 78 -3.79 -18.29 -6.20
N ASN A 79 -2.78 -18.02 -7.03
CA ASN A 79 -1.39 -18.37 -6.72
C ASN A 79 -0.82 -17.42 -5.67
N THR A 80 -0.12 -17.97 -4.67
CA THR A 80 0.67 -17.18 -3.72
C THR A 80 1.86 -16.56 -4.43
N VAL A 81 1.95 -15.22 -4.36
CA VAL A 81 3.06 -14.44 -4.93
C VAL A 81 4.26 -14.55 -4.00
N ASN A 82 4.06 -14.22 -2.73
CA ASN A 82 5.10 -14.22 -1.70
C ASN A 82 4.48 -14.41 -0.32
N THR A 83 5.30 -14.90 0.62
CA THR A 83 4.93 -15.06 2.03
C THR A 83 6.08 -14.62 2.91
N TRP A 84 5.77 -13.80 3.92
CA TRP A 84 6.66 -13.45 5.02
C TRP A 84 6.09 -14.06 6.28
N LYS A 85 6.91 -14.81 7.03
CA LYS A 85 6.46 -15.49 8.25
C LYS A 85 7.23 -15.01 9.47
N GLY A 86 6.54 -14.85 10.59
CA GLY A 86 7.12 -14.49 11.88
C GLY A 86 7.94 -13.19 11.84
N LYS A 87 7.44 -12.17 11.15
CA LYS A 87 8.13 -10.88 11.05
C LYS A 87 7.42 -9.82 11.88
N SER A 88 8.18 -9.06 12.67
CA SER A 88 7.68 -7.90 13.41
C SER A 88 7.58 -6.63 12.54
N GLY A 89 8.14 -6.67 11.33
CA GLY A 89 8.04 -5.63 10.33
C GLY A 89 9.04 -5.87 9.21
N ASP A 90 8.63 -5.56 7.98
CA ASP A 90 9.46 -5.75 6.79
C ASP A 90 8.99 -4.83 5.64
N LYS A 91 9.85 -4.64 4.65
CA LYS A 91 9.51 -3.99 3.37
C LYS A 91 9.37 -5.06 2.29
N PHE A 92 8.45 -4.85 1.35
CA PHE A 92 8.29 -5.74 0.20
C PHE A 92 8.10 -4.96 -1.09
N VAL A 93 8.63 -5.52 -2.17
CA VAL A 93 8.46 -5.01 -3.53
C VAL A 93 8.36 -6.21 -4.46
N PHE A 94 7.36 -6.21 -5.36
CA PHE A 94 7.26 -7.20 -6.42
C PHE A 94 6.62 -6.57 -7.67
N LYS A 95 6.91 -7.15 -8.84
CA LYS A 95 6.20 -6.81 -10.07
C LYS A 95 4.98 -7.72 -10.24
N ALA A 96 3.84 -7.14 -10.58
CA ALA A 96 2.61 -7.89 -10.77
C ALA A 96 2.72 -8.78 -12.02
N PRO A 97 2.64 -10.12 -11.88
CA PRO A 97 2.67 -11.02 -13.04
C PRO A 97 1.47 -10.87 -13.97
N ARG A 98 0.38 -10.24 -13.52
CA ARG A 98 -0.81 -9.93 -14.32
C ARG A 98 -1.65 -8.85 -13.65
N GLY A 99 -2.48 -8.16 -14.42
CA GLY A 99 -3.50 -7.27 -13.87
C GLY A 99 -4.59 -8.02 -13.11
N GLY A 100 -5.15 -7.40 -12.07
CA GLY A 100 -6.31 -7.89 -11.33
C GLY A 100 -6.28 -7.56 -9.83
N MET A 101 -7.20 -8.18 -9.08
CA MET A 101 -7.31 -8.04 -7.62
C MET A 101 -6.28 -8.90 -6.88
N TYR A 102 -5.35 -8.25 -6.20
CA TYR A 102 -4.39 -8.89 -5.29
C TYR A 102 -4.94 -8.90 -3.88
N LYS A 103 -4.66 -9.97 -3.13
CA LYS A 103 -5.10 -10.14 -1.75
C LYS A 103 -3.91 -10.17 -0.81
N PHE A 104 -3.88 -9.26 0.16
CA PHE A 104 -2.85 -9.15 1.19
C PHE A 104 -3.46 -9.60 2.52
N CYS A 105 -3.03 -10.74 3.05
CA CYS A 105 -3.55 -11.28 4.30
C CYS A 105 -2.47 -11.25 5.38
N PHE A 106 -2.75 -10.52 6.46
CA PHE A 106 -1.99 -10.53 7.70
C PHE A 106 -2.59 -11.53 8.66
N HIS A 107 -1.77 -12.43 9.19
CA HIS A 107 -2.18 -13.46 10.13
C HIS A 107 -1.34 -13.39 11.40
N ASN A 108 -2.01 -13.33 12.54
CA ASN A 108 -1.42 -13.50 13.85
C ASN A 108 -1.62 -14.96 14.30
N PRO A 109 -0.54 -15.77 14.35
CA PRO A 109 -0.63 -17.16 14.80
C PRO A 109 -0.85 -17.31 16.30
N TYR A 110 -0.47 -16.30 17.09
CA TYR A 110 -0.32 -16.42 18.54
C TYR A 110 -1.51 -15.84 19.33
N GLY A 111 -2.41 -15.12 18.66
CA GLY A 111 -3.69 -14.68 19.21
C GLY A 111 -3.59 -13.57 20.28
N ALA A 112 -2.39 -13.21 20.72
CA ALA A 112 -2.16 -12.03 21.55
C ALA A 112 -2.54 -10.76 20.79
N PRO A 113 -3.15 -9.75 21.44
CA PRO A 113 -3.43 -8.48 20.80
C PRO A 113 -2.16 -7.83 20.25
N GLU A 114 -2.12 -7.57 18.95
CA GLU A 114 -1.02 -6.88 18.28
C GLU A 114 -1.57 -5.85 17.29
N THR A 115 -1.05 -4.63 17.30
CA THR A 115 -1.42 -3.62 16.31
C THR A 115 -0.41 -3.57 15.18
N VAL A 116 -0.86 -3.79 13.94
CA VAL A 116 -0.06 -3.76 12.72
C VAL A 116 -0.37 -2.49 11.93
N SER A 117 0.65 -1.70 11.66
CA SER A 117 0.60 -0.62 10.67
C SER A 117 1.13 -1.14 9.35
N PHE A 118 0.37 -0.96 8.27
CA PHE A 118 0.82 -1.35 6.95
C PHE A 118 0.56 -0.25 5.92
N TYR A 119 1.39 -0.29 4.88
CA TYR A 119 1.35 0.55 3.70
C TYR A 119 1.48 -0.33 2.46
N ILE A 120 0.57 -0.19 1.52
CA ILE A 120 0.61 -0.84 0.20
C ILE A 120 0.48 0.26 -0.84
N HIS A 121 1.32 0.25 -1.84
CA HIS A 121 1.31 1.18 -2.98
C HIS A 121 1.43 0.41 -4.27
N VAL A 122 0.54 0.70 -5.21
CA VAL A 122 0.61 0.18 -6.57
C VAL A 122 1.12 1.30 -7.46
N GLY A 123 2.41 1.23 -7.77
CA GLY A 123 3.08 2.16 -8.67
C GLY A 123 2.87 1.77 -10.13
N HIS A 124 2.47 2.76 -10.94
CA HIS A 124 2.43 2.62 -12.39
C HIS A 124 3.21 3.78 -13.00
N ILE A 125 4.39 3.49 -13.55
CA ILE A 125 5.13 4.44 -14.38
C ILE A 125 4.75 4.13 -15.83
N PRO A 126 4.01 5.01 -16.52
CA PRO A 126 3.69 4.80 -17.92
C PRO A 126 4.99 4.79 -18.74
N ASN A 127 5.31 3.65 -19.36
CA ASN A 127 6.40 3.55 -20.33
C ASN A 127 6.02 4.26 -21.64
N GLU A 128 7.02 4.63 -22.46
CA GLU A 128 6.83 5.27 -23.77
C GLU A 128 5.83 4.52 -24.69
N HIS A 129 5.74 3.18 -24.57
CA HIS A 129 4.76 2.37 -25.30
C HIS A 129 3.30 2.53 -24.81
N ASN A 130 3.07 2.94 -23.57
CA ASN A 130 1.75 3.32 -23.06
C ASN A 130 1.37 4.75 -23.47
N LEU A 131 2.36 5.60 -23.79
CA LEU A 131 2.14 6.93 -24.37
C LEU A 131 1.60 6.85 -25.80
N ALA A 132 1.96 5.80 -26.54
CA ALA A 132 1.56 5.62 -27.94
C ALA A 132 0.09 5.19 -28.15
N LYS A 133 -0.61 4.72 -27.10
CA LYS A 133 -2.05 4.37 -27.17
C LYS A 133 -2.97 5.53 -26.82
N ASP A 134 -2.40 6.62 -26.31
CA ASP A 134 -3.13 7.75 -25.79
C ASP A 134 -2.51 9.00 -26.46
N GLU A 135 -2.93 9.26 -27.70
CA GLU A 135 -2.37 10.26 -28.63
C GLU A 135 -2.33 11.71 -28.08
N HIS A 136 -2.76 11.93 -26.83
CA HIS A 136 -2.79 13.22 -26.14
C HIS A 136 -2.17 13.19 -24.73
N LEU A 137 -1.29 12.24 -24.39
CA LEU A 137 -0.52 12.35 -23.15
C LEU A 137 0.55 13.44 -23.27
N ASP A 138 0.19 14.66 -22.82
CA ASP A 138 1.10 15.79 -22.68
C ASP A 138 2.37 15.34 -21.89
N PRO A 139 3.58 15.51 -22.43
CA PRO A 139 4.83 15.24 -21.73
C PRO A 139 4.89 15.81 -20.30
N ILE A 140 4.19 16.93 -20.04
CA ILE A 140 4.07 17.53 -18.70
C ILE A 140 3.34 16.58 -17.73
N ASN A 141 2.27 15.90 -18.18
CA ASN A 141 1.51 14.98 -17.33
C ASN A 141 2.34 13.77 -16.91
N VAL A 142 3.23 13.29 -17.78
CA VAL A 142 4.20 12.23 -17.46
C VAL A 142 5.14 12.69 -16.35
N LYS A 143 5.69 13.91 -16.45
CA LYS A 143 6.57 14.47 -15.41
C LYS A 143 5.87 14.73 -14.09
N ILE A 144 4.61 15.15 -14.11
CA ILE A 144 3.78 15.27 -12.90
C ILE A 144 3.58 13.91 -12.24
N ALA A 145 3.32 12.85 -13.03
CA ALA A 145 3.18 11.50 -12.51
C ALA A 145 4.48 10.99 -11.88
N GLU A 146 5.62 11.15 -12.55
CA GLU A 146 6.96 10.80 -12.03
C GLU A 146 7.24 11.50 -10.69
N LEU A 147 7.01 12.81 -10.62
CA LEU A 147 7.26 13.59 -9.40
C LEU A 147 6.36 13.13 -8.25
N LYS A 148 5.10 12.84 -8.55
CA LYS A 148 4.14 12.36 -7.55
C LYS A 148 4.52 10.97 -7.04
N GLU A 149 4.92 10.05 -7.91
CA GLU A 149 5.42 8.72 -7.56
C GLU A 149 6.62 8.82 -6.60
N ALA A 150 7.57 9.72 -6.91
CA ALA A 150 8.73 9.97 -6.04
C ALA A 150 8.31 10.53 -4.67
N LEU A 151 7.36 11.47 -4.62
CA LEU A 151 6.86 12.05 -3.38
C LEU A 151 6.13 11.01 -2.50
N GLU A 152 5.33 10.14 -3.11
CA GLU A 152 4.66 9.04 -2.40
C GLU A 152 5.69 8.07 -1.82
N SER A 153 6.74 7.73 -2.57
CA SER A 153 7.83 6.89 -2.07
C SER A 153 8.51 7.49 -0.83
N VAL A 154 8.83 8.79 -0.85
CA VAL A 154 9.43 9.48 0.31
C VAL A 154 8.47 9.50 1.50
N THR A 155 7.19 9.80 1.24
CA THR A 155 6.15 9.85 2.30
C THR A 155 5.94 8.48 2.94
N ALA A 156 5.93 7.42 2.14
CA ALA A 156 5.84 6.05 2.59
C ALA A 156 7.02 5.66 3.49
N GLU A 157 8.23 6.06 3.09
CA GLU A 157 9.44 5.81 3.88
C GLU A 157 9.41 6.55 5.22
N GLN A 158 9.01 7.82 5.23
CA GLN A 158 8.84 8.57 6.47
C GLN A 158 7.83 7.91 7.43
N LYS A 159 6.69 7.43 6.90
CA LYS A 159 5.69 6.71 7.70
C LYS A 159 6.27 5.42 8.29
N TYR A 160 6.98 4.64 7.48
CA TYR A 160 7.64 3.42 7.92
C TYR A 160 8.65 3.68 9.04
N LEU A 161 9.54 4.67 8.86
CA LEU A 161 10.55 5.03 9.86
C LEU A 161 9.91 5.50 11.17
N LYS A 162 8.84 6.32 11.11
CA LYS A 162 8.08 6.74 12.29
C LYS A 162 7.43 5.56 13.02
N ALA A 163 6.81 4.63 12.31
CA ALA A 163 6.19 3.46 12.91
C ALA A 163 7.23 2.55 13.58
N ARG A 164 8.36 2.34 12.92
CA ARG A 164 9.49 1.57 13.46
C ARG A 164 10.12 2.25 14.67
N GLU A 165 10.27 3.58 14.65
CA GLU A 165 10.77 4.34 15.80
C GLU A 165 9.81 4.29 16.99
N ALA A 166 8.49 4.39 16.76
CA ALA A 166 7.48 4.32 17.82
C ALA A 166 7.56 3.00 18.60
N ARG A 167 7.79 1.89 17.89
CA ARG A 167 8.09 0.58 18.49
C ARG A 167 9.37 0.62 19.34
N HIS A 168 10.44 1.22 18.83
CA HIS A 168 11.71 1.33 19.58
C HIS A 168 11.64 2.29 20.79
N ARG A 169 10.79 3.31 20.77
CA ARG A 169 10.62 4.25 21.90
C ARG A 169 9.83 3.65 23.06
N HIS A 170 8.85 2.78 22.79
CA HIS A 170 8.20 1.98 23.85
C HIS A 170 9.18 0.98 24.51
N ASN A 171 10.31 0.71 23.85
CA ASN A 171 11.40 -0.12 24.31
C ASN A 171 12.52 0.67 25.05
N LYS A 172 12.20 1.74 25.78
CA LYS A 172 13.16 2.41 26.67
C LYS A 172 12.68 2.35 28.12
N PHE A 173 12.96 1.23 28.78
CA PHE A 173 13.03 1.12 30.23
C PHE A 173 14.27 0.30 30.60
#